data_AF-A0A2W2F0M6-F1
#
_entry.id   AF-A0A2W2F0M6-F1
#
_cell.length_a   1.000
_cell.length_b   1.000
_cell.length_c   1.000
_cell.angle_alpha   90.00
_cell.angle_beta   90.00
_cell.angle_gamma   90.00
#
_symmetry.space_group_name_H-M   'P 1'
#
loop_
_entity.id
_entity.type
_entity.pdbx_description
1 polymer ?
#
loop_
_entity_poly.entity_id
_entity_poly.type
_entity_poly.pdbx_seq_one_letter_code
_entity_poly.pdbx_strand_id
1 'polypeptide(L)'
;MNDIVRIPADVEAPDKIIGGFTARQIIIFGGTGALLYGGYLLLADHVPALALAVLAVPIAVAGIVLAIGRHDGISLDRYILA
;
A
#
# COMPACT_ATOMS: atom_id res chain seq x y z
N MET A 1 40.97 -17.61 -17.64
CA MET A 1 39.75 -18.06 -16.94
C MET A 1 38.82 -16.87 -16.87
N ASN A 2 37.74 -16.90 -17.64
CA ASN A 2 36.77 -15.82 -17.69
C ASN A 2 35.69 -16.16 -16.65
N ASP A 3 35.88 -15.75 -15.40
CA ASP A 3 34.87 -15.94 -14.36
C ASP A 3 33.71 -14.98 -14.63
N ILE A 4 32.66 -15.52 -15.24
CA ILE A 4 31.42 -14.81 -15.49
C ILE A 4 30.75 -14.60 -14.13
N VAL A 5 30.86 -13.39 -13.59
CA VAL A 5 30.18 -12.99 -12.36
C VAL A 5 28.67 -13.03 -12.59
N ARG A 6 27.95 -13.90 -11.87
CA ARG A 6 26.48 -13.88 -11.87
C ARG A 6 26.01 -12.65 -11.09
N ILE A 7 25.35 -11.73 -11.79
CA ILE A 7 24.59 -10.67 -11.13
C ILE A 7 23.34 -11.31 -10.51
N PRO A 8 23.13 -11.17 -9.20
CA PRO A 8 21.90 -11.64 -8.57
C PRO A 8 20.72 -10.87 -9.15
N ALA A 9 19.65 -11.59 -9.50
CA ALA A 9 18.48 -11.02 -10.16
C ALA A 9 17.73 -9.96 -9.31
N ASP A 10 18.04 -9.86 -8.02
CA ASP A 10 17.36 -8.98 -7.06
C ASP A 10 18.11 -7.65 -6.82
N VAL A 11 18.99 -7.26 -7.74
CA VAL A 11 19.73 -5.98 -7.64
C VAL A 11 18.82 -4.75 -7.76
N GLU A 12 17.67 -4.88 -8.42
CA GLU A 12 16.68 -3.80 -8.59
C GLU A 12 15.56 -3.84 -7.52
N ALA A 13 15.73 -4.64 -6.46
CA ALA A 13 14.74 -4.72 -5.40
C ALA A 13 14.52 -3.33 -4.76
N PRO A 14 13.26 -2.90 -4.57
CA PRO A 14 12.98 -1.63 -3.92
C PRO A 14 13.45 -1.66 -2.47
N ASP A 15 14.08 -0.56 -2.04
CA ASP A 15 14.65 -0.45 -0.71
C ASP A 15 13.58 -0.51 0.40
N LYS A 16 13.91 -1.22 1.46
CA LYS A 16 13.02 -1.47 2.61
C LYS A 16 13.44 -0.56 3.75
N ILE A 17 12.50 0.24 4.26
CA ILE A 17 12.80 1.30 5.22
C ILE A 17 12.38 0.89 6.64
N ILE A 18 11.09 0.61 6.86
CA ILE A 18 10.55 0.36 8.20
C ILE A 18 9.95 -1.04 8.24
N GLY A 19 10.46 -1.91 9.13
CA GLY A 19 9.88 -3.24 9.36
C GLY A 19 9.81 -4.12 8.10
N GLY A 20 10.69 -3.89 7.11
CA GLY A 20 10.67 -4.60 5.83
C GLY A 20 9.73 -4.03 4.76
N PHE A 21 9.01 -2.94 5.05
CA PHE A 21 8.17 -2.23 4.09
C PHE A 21 8.95 -1.17 3.32
N THR A 22 8.60 -1.00 2.06
CA THR A 22 9.15 0.05 1.18
C THR A 22 8.56 1.43 1.52
N ALA A 23 9.24 2.51 1.11
CA ALA A 23 8.72 3.88 1.23
C ALA A 23 7.29 4.02 0.70
N ARG A 24 7.04 3.40 -0.47
CA ARG A 24 5.75 3.42 -1.15
C ARG A 24 4.65 2.80 -0.29
N GLN A 25 4.90 1.63 0.29
CA GLN A 25 3.94 0.95 1.17
C GLN A 25 3.59 1.78 2.39
N ILE A 26 4.59 2.42 3.00
CA ILE A 26 4.40 3.31 4.14
C ILE A 26 3.54 4.51 3.77
N ILE A 27 3.79 5.12 2.60
CA ILE A 27 2.99 6.24 2.10
C ILE A 27 1.54 5.82 1.85
N ILE A 28 1.32 4.66 1.22
CA ILE A 28 -0.05 4.15 0.97
C ILE A 28 -0.77 3.90 2.30
N PHE A 29 -0.16 3.18 3.24
CA PHE A 29 -0.77 2.92 4.54
C PHE A 29 -1.02 4.20 5.34
N GLY A 30 -0.06 5.13 5.35
CA GLY A 30 -0.21 6.43 6.00
C GLY A 30 -1.35 7.25 5.39
N GLY A 31 -1.41 7.31 4.06
CA GLY A 31 -2.47 8.02 3.33
C GLY A 31 -3.86 7.40 3.55
N THR A 32 -3.97 6.07 3.43
CA THR A 32 -5.23 5.34 3.70
C THR A 32 -5.67 5.54 5.15
N GLY A 33 -4.75 5.40 6.11
CA GLY A 33 -5.05 5.63 7.53
C GLY A 33 -5.49 7.06 7.82
N ALA A 34 -4.81 8.05 7.26
CA ALA A 34 -5.17 9.46 7.41
C ALA A 34 -6.55 9.76 6.80
N LEU A 35 -6.87 9.20 5.63
CA LEU A 35 -8.17 9.35 4.98
C LEU A 35 -9.29 8.75 5.83
N LEU A 36 -9.11 7.52 6.33
CA LEU A 36 -10.10 6.85 7.17
C LEU A 36 -10.31 7.59 8.50
N TYR A 37 -9.22 8.01 9.14
CA TYR A 37 -9.31 8.74 10.41
C TYR A 37 -9.92 10.13 10.24
N GLY A 38 -9.55 10.86 9.19
CA GLY A 38 -10.17 12.14 8.86
C GLY A 38 -11.66 11.99 8.55
N GLY A 39 -12.03 10.96 7.78
CA GLY A 39 -13.44 10.63 7.53
C GLY A 39 -14.21 10.31 8.82
N TYR A 40 -13.61 9.54 9.72
CA TYR A 40 -14.19 9.26 11.03
C TYR A 40 -14.43 10.54 11.83
N LEU A 41 -13.41 11.41 11.97
CA LEU A 41 -13.54 12.66 12.72
C LEU A 41 -14.64 13.58 12.18
N LEU A 42 -14.88 13.58 10.86
CA LEU A 42 -15.88 14.43 10.24
C LEU A 42 -17.29 13.84 10.27
N LEU A 43 -17.41 12.51 10.14
CA LEU A 43 -18.72 11.85 9.96
C LEU A 43 -19.23 11.11 11.21
N ALA A 44 -18.39 10.86 12.23
CA ALA A 44 -18.76 10.05 13.39
C ALA A 44 -20.00 10.57 14.13
N ASP A 45 -20.19 11.89 14.19
CA ASP A 45 -21.35 12.51 14.87
C ASP A 45 -22.62 12.51 14.01
N HIS A 46 -22.50 12.25 12.70
CA HIS A 46 -23.59 12.37 11.73
C HIS A 46 -24.15 11.02 11.28
N VAL A 47 -23.38 9.95 11.43
CA VAL A 47 -23.65 8.64 10.81
C VAL A 47 -23.46 7.53 11.84
N PRO A 48 -24.32 6.49 11.87
CA PRO A 48 -24.12 5.35 12.75
C PRO A 48 -22.73 4.73 12.57
N ALA A 49 -22.06 4.41 13.68
CA ALA A 49 -20.71 3.85 13.66
C ALA A 49 -20.59 2.60 12.76
N LEU A 50 -21.63 1.76 12.71
CA LEU A 50 -21.65 0.57 11.84
C LEU A 50 -21.61 0.94 10.35
N ALA A 51 -22.34 1.97 9.93
CA ALA A 51 -22.35 2.39 8.54
C ALA A 51 -20.98 2.97 8.12
N LEU A 52 -20.33 3.71 9.01
CA LEU A 52 -18.95 4.17 8.78
C LEU A 52 -17.96 3.00 8.70
N ALA A 53 -18.08 2.00 9.58
CA ALA A 53 -17.24 0.82 9.52
C ALA A 53 -17.40 0.05 8.20
N VAL A 54 -18.63 -0.13 7.73
CA VAL A 54 -18.93 -0.80 6.45
C VAL A 54 -18.30 -0.08 5.26
N LEU A 55 -18.27 1.26 5.27
CA LEU A 55 -17.60 2.07 4.25
C LEU A 55 -16.07 2.07 4.38
N ALA A 56 -15.56 2.07 5.61
CA ALA A 56 -14.12 2.09 5.89
C ALA A 56 -13.43 0.78 5.48
N VAL A 57 -14.09 -0.37 5.65
CA VAL A 57 -13.54 -1.70 5.33
C VAL A 57 -13.05 -1.82 3.88
N PRO A 58 -13.85 -1.56 2.82
CA PRO A 58 -13.38 -1.70 1.45
C PRO A 58 -12.23 -0.75 1.11
N ILE A 59 -12.22 0.45 1.70
CA ILE A 59 -11.12 1.42 1.53
C ILE A 59 -9.84 0.89 2.18
N ALA A 60 -9.93 0.33 3.39
CA ALA A 60 -8.79 -0.28 4.06
C ALA A 60 -8.24 -1.48 3.27
N VAL A 61 -9.14 -2.36 2.79
CA VAL A 61 -8.77 -3.50 1.94
C VAL A 61 -8.09 -3.04 0.66
N ALA A 62 -8.65 -2.03 -0.01
CA ALA A 62 -8.03 -1.44 -1.20
C ALA A 62 -6.63 -0.89 -0.90
N GLY A 63 -6.45 -0.15 0.21
CA GLY A 63 -5.14 0.34 0.62
C GLY A 63 -4.12 -0.78 0.86
N ILE A 64 -4.53 -1.88 1.51
CA ILE A 64 -3.69 -3.06 1.73
C ILE A 64 -3.32 -3.73 0.41
N VAL A 65 -4.30 -3.95 -0.46
CA VAL A 65 -4.10 -4.58 -1.77
C VAL A 65 -3.21 -3.71 -2.66
N LEU A 66 -3.34 -2.38 -2.62
CA LEU A 66 -2.46 -1.46 -3.36
C LEU A 66 -1.04 -1.46 -2.79
N ALA A 67 -0.88 -1.50 -1.47
CA ALA A 67 0.44 -1.49 -0.84
C ALA A 67 1.22 -2.79 -1.12
N ILE A 68 0.55 -3.94 -1.03
CA ILE A 68 1.21 -5.26 -1.09
C ILE A 68 1.09 -5.89 -2.48
N GLY A 69 0.00 -5.64 -3.19
CA GLY A 69 -0.32 -6.27 -4.46
C GLY A 69 0.69 -5.94 -5.56
N ARG A 70 1.05 -6.98 -6.32
CA ARG A 70 1.91 -6.89 -7.49
C ARG A 70 1.28 -7.67 -8.62
N HIS A 71 1.29 -7.09 -9.82
CA HIS A 71 0.87 -7.72 -11.06
C HIS A 71 2.06 -7.72 -12.02
N ASP A 72 2.49 -8.89 -12.50
CA ASP A 72 3.61 -9.06 -13.44
C ASP A 72 4.94 -8.38 -13.04
N GLY A 73 5.19 -8.28 -11.73
CA GLY A 73 6.39 -7.60 -11.19
C GLY A 73 6.23 -6.09 -10.99
N ILE A 74 5.15 -5.49 -11.49
CA ILE A 74 4.80 -4.08 -11.30
C ILE A 74 3.85 -3.97 -10.09
N SER A 75 3.98 -2.92 -9.28
CA SER A 75 3.08 -2.69 -8.16
C SER A 75 1.68 -2.28 -8.64
N LEU A 76 0.63 -2.70 -7.92
CA LEU A 76 -0.74 -2.54 -8.40
C LEU A 76 -1.17 -1.07 -8.53
N ASP A 77 -0.60 -0.17 -7.71
CA ASP A 77 -0.77 1.28 -7.84
C ASP A 77 -0.31 1.78 -9.22
N ARG A 78 0.84 1.30 -9.69
CA ARG A 78 1.37 1.66 -11.01
C ARG A 78 0.61 0.98 -12.13
N TYR A 79 0.12 -0.25 -11.91
CA TYR A 79 -0.71 -0.97 -12.88
C TYR A 79 -2.05 -0.27 -13.12
N ILE A 80 -2.70 0.27 -12.08
CA ILE A 80 -3.98 0.98 -12.21
C ILE A 80 -3.83 2.36 -12.86
N LEU A 81 -2.65 2.98 -12.74
CA LEU A 81 -2.35 4.29 -13.33
C LEU A 81 -1.79 4.24 -14.76
N ALA A 82 -1.48 3.05 -15.28
CA ALA A 82 -0.95 2.82 -16.63
C ALA A 82 -2.09 2.57 -17.64
#